data_AF-A0A843CI30-F1
#
_entry.id   AF-A0A843CI30-F1
#
_cell.length_a   1.000
_cell.length_b   1.000
_cell.length_c   1.000
_cell.angle_alpha   90.00
_cell.angle_beta   90.00
_cell.angle_gamma   90.00
#
_symmetry.space_group_name_H-M   'P 1'
#
loop_
_entity.id
_entity.type
_entity.pdbx_description
1 polymer ?
#
loop_
_entity_poly.entity_id
_entity_poly.type
_entity_poly.pdbx_seq_one_letter_code
_entity_poly.pdbx_strand_id
1 'polypeptide(L)' 'MIKKIDEKRYHELVKQKEELEKNRPHDIDSMRRWKHVMGKILEELELYKKL' A
#
# COMPACT_ATOMS: atom_id res chain seq x y z
N MET A 1 9.66 8.39 21.60
CA MET A 1 10.05 8.97 20.30
C MET A 1 9.82 7.94 19.20
N ILE A 2 8.59 7.85 18.68
CA ILE A 2 8.20 6.84 17.66
C ILE A 2 7.72 7.52 16.34
N LYS A 3 7.55 8.85 16.31
CA LYS A 3 6.92 9.55 15.18
C LYS A 3 7.67 9.51 13.84
N LYS A 4 9.02 9.56 13.84
CA LYS A 4 9.79 9.67 12.59
C LYS A 4 9.84 8.37 11.77
N ILE A 5 9.83 7.21 12.44
CA ILE A 5 9.85 5.91 11.76
C ILE A 5 8.48 5.62 11.14
N ASP A 6 7.41 5.94 11.87
CA ASP A 6 6.03 5.81 11.43
C ASP A 6 5.73 6.66 10.19
N GLU A 7 6.18 7.93 10.17
CA GLU A 7 5.99 8.82 9.03
C GLU A 7 6.74 8.35 7.77
N LYS A 8 7.99 7.86 7.92
CA LYS A 8 8.76 7.32 6.81
C LYS A 8 8.08 6.09 6.19
N ARG A 9 7.57 5.18 7.04
CA ARG A 9 6.88 3.98 6.59
C ARG A 9 5.55 4.32 5.92
N TYR A 10 4.80 5.28 6.46
CA TYR A 10 3.58 5.80 5.84
C TYR A 10 3.85 6.32 4.42
N HIS A 11 4.87 7.17 4.24
CA HIS A 11 5.23 7.69 2.91
C HIS A 11 5.66 6.58 1.94
N GLU A 12 6.37 5.57 2.43
CA GLU A 12 6.74 4.40 1.61
C GLU A 12 5.50 3.64 1.14
N LEU A 13 4.54 3.39 2.02
CA LEU A 13 3.29 2.71 1.67
C LEU A 13 2.45 3.50 0.67
N VAL A 14 2.38 4.83 0.81
CA VAL A 14 1.72 5.70 -0.17
C VAL A 14 2.39 5.59 -1.54
N LYS A 15 3.73 5.62 -1.59
CA LYS A 15 4.47 5.47 -2.83
C LYS A 15 4.24 4.09 -3.48
N GLN A 16 4.29 3.01 -2.68
CA GLN A 16 4.04 1.65 -3.17
C GLN A 16 2.61 1.51 -3.71
N LYS A 17 1.61 2.10 -3.04
CA LYS A 17 0.23 2.16 -3.53
C LYS A 17 0.16 2.81 -4.90
N GLU A 18 0.75 4.00 -5.07
CA GLU A 18 0.73 4.72 -6.35
C GLU A 18 1.43 3.95 -7.48
N GLU A 19 2.59 3.34 -7.19
CA GLU A 19 3.30 2.50 -8.16
C GLU A 19 2.48 1.27 -8.55
N LEU A 20 1.79 0.66 -7.59
CA LEU A 20 0.93 -0.49 -7.84
C LEU A 20 -0.30 -0.08 -8.66
N GLU A 21 -0.92 1.09 -8.39
CA GLU A 21 -2.01 1.65 -9.20
C GLU A 21 -1.59 1.92 -10.65
N LYS A 22 -0.39 2.46 -10.87
CA LYS A 22 0.18 2.70 -12.22
C LYS A 22 0.41 1.40 -12.99
N ASN A 23 0.77 0.33 -12.29
CA ASN A 23 1.06 -0.98 -12.89
C ASN A 23 -0.12 -1.95 -12.76
N ARG A 24 -1.36 -1.44 -12.70
CA ARG A 24 -2.55 -2.28 -12.61
C ARG A 24 -2.67 -3.18 -13.85
N PRO A 25 -2.61 -4.52 -13.67
CA PRO A 25 -2.70 -5.43 -14.80
C PRO A 25 -4.12 -5.51 -15.34
N HIS A 26 -4.26 -6.03 -16.56
CA HIS A 26 -5.55 -6.22 -17.21
C HIS A 26 -5.97 -7.69 -17.30
N ASP A 27 -5.05 -8.64 -17.12
CA ASP A 27 -5.36 -10.07 -17.07
C ASP A 27 -5.87 -10.50 -15.69
N ILE A 28 -6.75 -11.51 -15.68
CA ILE A 28 -7.49 -11.94 -14.49
C ILE A 28 -6.54 -12.47 -13.39
N ASP A 29 -5.53 -13.24 -13.76
CA ASP A 29 -4.63 -13.88 -12.78
C ASP A 29 -3.69 -12.86 -12.12
N SER A 30 -3.15 -11.93 -12.90
CA SER A 30 -2.35 -10.84 -12.34
C SER A 30 -3.22 -9.86 -11.56
N MET A 31 -4.47 -9.63 -11.97
CA MET A 31 -5.44 -8.83 -11.20
C MET A 31 -5.71 -9.42 -9.81
N ARG A 32 -5.78 -10.75 -9.67
CA ARG A 32 -5.92 -11.41 -8.36
C ARG A 32 -4.73 -11.12 -7.46
N ARG A 33 -3.51 -11.29 -7.99
CA ARG A 33 -2.27 -10.97 -7.24
C ARG A 33 -2.19 -9.49 -6.89
N TRP A 34 -2.49 -8.63 -7.85
CA TRP A 34 -2.52 -7.17 -7.68
C TRP A 34 -3.48 -6.77 -6.56
N LYS A 35 -4.70 -7.31 -6.56
CA LYS A 35 -5.70 -7.03 -5.51
C LYS A 35 -5.21 -7.47 -4.13
N HIS A 36 -4.55 -8.63 -4.04
CA HIS A 36 -3.98 -9.12 -2.78
C HIS A 36 -2.89 -8.20 -2.23
N VAL A 37 -1.95 -7.80 -3.08
CA VAL A 37 -0.87 -6.88 -2.67
C VAL A 37 -1.42 -5.50 -2.32
N MET A 38 -2.35 -4.97 -3.12
CA MET A 38 -3.02 -3.70 -2.85
C MET A 38 -3.77 -3.73 -1.52
N GLY A 39 -4.50 -4.82 -1.23
CA GLY A 39 -5.21 -5.01 0.03
C GLY A 39 -4.29 -4.89 1.25
N LYS A 40 -3.13 -5.55 1.23
CA LYS A 40 -2.14 -5.46 2.32
C LYS A 40 -1.61 -4.04 2.54
N ILE A 41 -1.31 -3.31 1.46
CA ILE A 41 -0.83 -1.93 1.56
C ILE A 41 -1.92 -1.04 2.18
N LEU A 42 -3.18 -1.24 1.79
CA LEU A 42 -4.30 -0.48 2.34
C LEU A 42 -4.56 -0.81 3.82
N GLU A 43 -4.52 -2.08 4.20
CA GLU A 43 -4.65 -2.53 5.60
C GLU A 43 -3.57 -1.88 6.48
N GLU A 44 -2.32 -1.84 6.01
CA GLU A 44 -1.22 -1.21 6.75
C GLU A 44 -1.40 0.31 6.84
N LEU A 45 -1.84 0.96 5.75
CA LEU A 45 -2.16 2.40 5.75
C LEU A 45 -3.32 2.76 6.70
N GLU A 46 -4.29 1.86 6.90
CA GLU A 46 -5.39 2.08 7.86
C GLU A 46 -4.91 2.14 9.30
N LEU A 47 -3.82 1.44 9.65
CA LEU A 47 -3.22 1.52 10.99
C LEU A 47 -2.73 2.93 11.30
N TYR A 48 -2.25 3.67 10.30
CA TYR A 48 -1.82 5.07 10.44
C TYR A 48 -2.97 6.06 10.51
N LYS A 49 -4.16 5.74 9.98
CA LYS A 49 -5.36 6.59 10.12
C LYS A 49 -5.99 6.52 11.51
N LYS A 50 -5.68 5.46 12.26
CA LYS A 50 -6.19 5.23 13.63
C LYS A 50 -5.24 5.73 14.73
N LEU A 51 -4.08 6.30 14.35
CA LEU A 51 -3.11 6.96 15.22
C LEU A 51 -3.34 8.48 15.26
#